data_AF-A0A843L9C0-F1
#
_entry.id   AF-A0A843L9C0-F1
#
_cell.length_a   1.000
_cell.length_b   1.000
_cell.length_c   1.000
_cell.angle_alpha   90.00
_cell.angle_beta   90.00
_cell.angle_gamma   90.00
#
_symmetry.space_group_name_H-M   'P 1'
#
loop_
_entity.id
_entity.type
_entity.pdbx_description
1 polymer ?
#
loop_
_entity_poly.entity_id
_entity_poly.type
_entity_poly.pdbx_seq_one_letter_code
_entity_poly.pdbx_strand_id
1 'polypeptide(L)'
;MNLAATICMLAAGLAFCLAETGLAAHESGAVGPYVVSFDMNTTMDYTVIVEAPSSGITSTGVHFTRYNMTITAADYFAWLMLTRYEVPMVANITANAYIVYNALLAAGADEPNLYQPSIDGKLAVLGNFRYDREYLGQGQYQEGDLVVAAAYSPDAKLYEDGSYLGTTDCRIISTYPWEITRDLLYTLHVEVPSDALAEESASSPENASQNATNNMNSRALPAISL
;
A
#
# COMPACT_ATOMS: atom_id res chain seq x y z
N MET A 1 35.59 -5.54 50.25
CA MET A 1 36.64 -5.22 49.27
C MET A 1 36.09 -5.56 47.89
N ASN A 2 35.49 -4.55 47.25
CA ASN A 2 35.88 -3.93 45.96
C ASN A 2 35.59 -4.81 44.72
N LEU A 3 34.58 -4.54 43.88
CA LEU A 3 34.26 -3.36 43.02
C LEU A 3 35.05 -3.37 41.70
N ALA A 4 34.35 -3.66 40.59
CA ALA A 4 34.49 -3.10 39.22
C ALA A 4 33.64 -3.99 38.27
N ALA A 5 32.40 -3.64 37.92
CA ALA A 5 31.99 -2.64 36.92
C ALA A 5 32.47 -2.98 35.49
N THR A 6 31.56 -3.56 34.69
CA THR A 6 31.39 -3.19 33.27
C THR A 6 29.92 -3.37 32.91
N ILE A 7 29.23 -2.23 32.80
CA ILE A 7 27.94 -2.09 32.14
C ILE A 7 28.21 -2.13 30.63
N CYS A 8 27.57 -3.06 29.92
CA CYS A 8 27.45 -2.97 28.47
C CYS A 8 25.96 -2.84 28.14
N MET A 9 25.56 -1.62 27.78
CA MET A 9 24.30 -1.32 27.12
C MET A 9 24.23 -2.12 25.82
N LEU A 10 23.20 -2.94 25.68
CA LEU A 10 22.65 -3.31 24.37
C LEU A 10 21.14 -3.14 24.47
N ALA A 11 20.63 -2.21 23.68
CA ALA A 11 19.22 -1.91 23.57
C ALA A 11 18.47 -3.18 23.14
N ALA A 12 17.72 -3.78 24.07
CA ALA A 12 16.79 -4.83 23.76
C ALA A 12 15.56 -4.18 23.11
N GLY A 13 15.54 -4.14 21.78
CA GLY A 13 14.30 -3.93 21.03
C GLY A 13 13.32 -5.03 21.43
N LEU A 14 12.17 -4.63 21.98
CA LEU A 14 11.11 -5.54 22.37
C LEU A 14 10.43 -6.07 21.11
N ALA A 15 10.87 -7.22 20.60
CA ALA A 15 10.12 -7.98 19.61
C ALA A 15 8.97 -8.70 20.33
N PHE A 16 7.73 -8.31 20.04
CA PHE A 16 6.55 -9.07 20.45
C PHE A 16 6.37 -10.24 19.47
N CYS A 17 6.82 -11.43 19.85
CA CYS A 17 6.43 -12.66 19.16
C CYS A 17 5.12 -13.15 19.80
N LEU A 18 4.00 -12.93 19.13
CA LEU A 18 2.78 -13.69 19.41
C LEU A 18 2.97 -15.06 18.76
N ALA A 19 3.08 -16.11 19.58
CA ALA A 19 3.04 -17.49 19.11
C ALA A 19 1.66 -18.04 19.48
N GLU A 20 0.69 -17.92 18.56
CA GLU A 20 -0.59 -18.61 18.67
C GLU A 20 -0.55 -19.85 17.76
N THR A 21 -0.81 -21.02 18.33
CA THR A 21 -1.01 -22.25 17.54
C THR A 21 -2.33 -22.13 16.78
N GLY A 22 -2.24 -22.03 15.44
CA GLY A 22 -3.31 -21.60 14.56
C GLY A 22 -4.51 -22.55 14.45
N LEU A 23 -5.68 -22.05 14.83
CA LEU A 23 -6.88 -22.18 13.99
C LEU A 23 -6.77 -21.09 12.90
N ALA A 24 -7.43 -21.24 11.74
CA ALA A 24 -7.52 -20.19 10.71
C ALA A 24 -7.84 -18.84 11.38
N ALA A 25 -6.79 -18.03 11.58
CA ALA A 25 -6.83 -16.87 12.44
C ALA A 25 -7.08 -15.66 11.56
N HIS A 26 -8.11 -14.91 11.93
CA HIS A 26 -8.27 -13.56 11.42
C HIS A 26 -7.18 -12.69 12.03
N GLU A 27 -6.23 -12.28 11.19
CA GLU A 27 -5.16 -11.37 11.57
C GLU A 27 -5.65 -9.93 11.47
N SER A 28 -5.30 -9.11 12.46
CA SER A 28 -5.57 -7.68 12.44
C SER A 28 -4.49 -6.92 13.20
N GLY A 29 -3.92 -5.88 12.60
CA GLY A 29 -2.84 -5.13 13.23
C GLY A 29 -2.51 -3.82 12.53
N ALA A 30 -1.75 -2.98 13.24
CA ALA A 30 -1.32 -1.69 12.72
C ALA A 30 -0.13 -1.84 11.75
N VAL A 31 -0.21 -1.17 10.60
CA VAL A 31 0.85 -1.04 9.61
C VAL A 31 1.06 0.44 9.34
N GLY A 32 1.89 1.08 10.16
CA GLY A 32 1.98 2.54 10.20
C GLY A 32 0.66 3.14 10.68
N PRO A 33 0.05 4.09 9.93
CA PRO A 33 -1.21 4.69 10.31
C PRO A 33 -2.43 3.81 9.96
N TYR A 34 -2.26 2.75 9.16
CA TYR A 34 -3.35 1.89 8.71
C TYR A 34 -3.62 0.75 9.69
N VAL A 35 -4.86 0.27 9.74
CA VAL A 35 -5.19 -1.04 10.31
C VAL A 35 -5.41 -2.01 9.14
N VAL A 36 -4.63 -3.08 9.11
CA VAL A 36 -4.72 -4.12 8.08
C VAL A 36 -5.28 -5.37 8.72
N SER A 37 -6.25 -5.99 8.05
CA SER A 37 -6.80 -7.28 8.48
C SER A 37 -6.96 -8.24 7.30
N PHE A 38 -6.78 -9.53 7.57
CA PHE A 38 -6.88 -10.59 6.57
C PHE A 38 -7.04 -11.96 7.24
N ASP A 39 -7.36 -12.98 6.46
CA ASP A 39 -7.38 -14.38 6.87
C ASP A 39 -6.75 -15.22 5.75
N MET A 40 -5.73 -16.00 6.10
CA MET A 40 -5.04 -16.90 5.17
C MET A 40 -5.68 -18.29 5.08
N ASN A 41 -6.63 -18.59 5.97
CA ASN A 41 -7.38 -19.83 6.06
C ASN A 41 -6.49 -21.08 5.94
N THR A 42 -5.40 -21.08 6.71
CA THR A 42 -4.37 -22.12 6.67
C THR A 42 -4.06 -22.62 8.08
N THR A 43 -3.51 -23.84 8.15
CA THR A 43 -2.94 -24.43 9.38
C THR A 43 -1.42 -24.34 9.40
N MET A 44 -0.82 -23.72 8.37
CA MET A 44 0.61 -23.47 8.30
C MET A 44 1.02 -22.45 9.36
N ASP A 45 2.08 -22.73 10.09
CA ASP A 45 2.69 -21.75 10.99
C ASP A 45 3.35 -20.64 10.17
N TYR A 46 2.92 -19.40 10.37
CA TYR A 46 3.51 -18.21 9.77
C TYR A 46 3.69 -17.12 10.82
N THR A 47 4.49 -16.10 10.47
CA THR A 47 4.73 -14.93 11.30
C THR A 47 4.44 -13.66 10.51
N VAL A 48 3.85 -12.67 11.18
CA VAL A 48 3.60 -11.34 10.62
C VAL A 48 4.66 -10.38 11.15
N ILE A 49 5.39 -9.75 10.24
CA ILE A 49 6.48 -8.81 10.54
C ILE A 49 6.11 -7.45 9.95
N VAL A 50 5.98 -6.45 10.81
CA VAL A 50 5.78 -5.05 10.39
C VAL A 50 7.12 -4.32 10.46
N GLU A 51 7.52 -3.72 9.34
CA GLU A 51 8.79 -3.01 9.23
C GLU A 51 8.67 -1.52 9.58
N ALA A 52 9.80 -0.88 9.88
CA ALA A 52 9.86 0.57 10.02
C ALA A 52 9.49 1.25 8.67
N PRO A 53 8.78 2.38 8.70
CA PRO A 53 8.43 3.09 7.48
C PRO A 53 9.68 3.59 6.75
N SER A 54 9.59 3.63 5.43
CA SER A 54 10.60 4.25 4.56
C SER A 54 9.99 5.39 3.76
N SER A 55 10.80 6.37 3.36
CA SER A 55 10.34 7.47 2.53
C SER A 55 11.12 7.52 1.21
N GLY A 56 10.51 8.07 0.18
CA GLY A 56 11.13 8.21 -1.12
C GLY A 56 10.46 9.27 -1.99
N ILE A 57 10.95 9.37 -3.22
CA ILE A 57 10.45 10.31 -4.22
C ILE A 57 10.23 9.52 -5.52
N THR A 58 9.08 9.68 -6.16
CA THR A 58 8.80 9.08 -7.47
C THR A 58 9.67 9.70 -8.56
N SER A 59 9.73 9.08 -9.74
CA SER A 59 10.39 9.69 -10.92
C SER A 59 9.78 11.04 -11.34
N THR A 60 8.55 11.33 -10.92
CA THR A 60 7.84 12.58 -11.17
C THR A 60 7.99 13.61 -10.05
N GLY A 61 8.80 13.33 -9.01
CA GLY A 61 9.06 14.26 -7.91
C GLY A 61 8.05 14.22 -6.77
N VAL A 62 7.14 13.24 -6.73
CA VAL A 62 6.15 13.11 -5.67
C VAL A 62 6.77 12.38 -4.48
N HIS A 63 6.72 12.99 -3.31
CA HIS A 63 7.15 12.36 -2.06
C HIS A 63 6.15 11.28 -1.63
N PHE A 64 6.68 10.21 -1.04
CA PHE A 64 5.86 9.14 -0.47
C PHE A 64 6.48 8.58 0.81
N THR A 65 5.62 8.00 1.63
CA THR A 65 6.00 7.11 2.74
C THR A 65 5.45 5.71 2.47
N ARG A 66 6.29 4.69 2.67
CA ARG A 66 5.95 3.29 2.47
C ARG A 66 5.97 2.54 3.80
N TYR A 67 4.93 1.77 4.04
CA TYR A 67 4.77 0.87 5.16
C TYR A 67 4.71 -0.56 4.63
N ASN A 68 5.53 -1.44 5.21
CA ASN A 68 5.65 -2.81 4.76
C ASN A 68 5.21 -3.78 5.85
N MET A 69 4.53 -4.83 5.43
CA MET A 69 4.21 -6.00 6.25
C MET A 69 4.60 -7.25 5.47
N THR A 70 5.34 -8.14 6.12
CA THR A 70 5.74 -9.44 5.58
C THR A 70 5.06 -10.54 6.36
N ILE A 71 4.38 -11.45 5.66
CA ILE A 71 3.78 -12.66 6.21
C ILE A 71 4.64 -13.84 5.78
N THR A 72 5.45 -14.40 6.66
CA THR A 72 6.48 -15.38 6.30
C THR A 72 6.28 -16.72 7.02
N ALA A 73 6.43 -17.80 6.25
CA ALA A 73 6.46 -19.19 6.69
C ALA A 73 7.79 -19.82 6.23
N ALA A 74 8.00 -21.11 6.49
CA ALA A 74 9.28 -21.78 6.19
C ALA A 74 9.72 -21.64 4.72
N ASP A 75 8.79 -21.86 3.78
CA ASP A 75 9.06 -21.89 2.33
C ASP A 75 8.31 -20.80 1.55
N TYR A 76 7.48 -19.99 2.24
CA TYR A 76 6.55 -19.06 1.60
C TYR A 76 6.59 -17.70 2.25
N PHE A 77 6.33 -16.67 1.46
CA PHE A 77 6.10 -15.33 1.99
C PHE A 77 5.04 -14.60 1.19
N ALA A 78 4.42 -13.62 1.84
CA ALA A 78 3.64 -12.58 1.20
C ALA A 78 4.14 -11.23 1.70
N TRP A 79 4.38 -10.31 0.77
CA TRP A 79 4.80 -8.96 1.06
C TRP A 79 3.69 -7.99 0.69
N LEU A 80 3.19 -7.28 1.70
CA LEU A 80 2.20 -6.23 1.57
C LEU A 80 2.89 -4.87 1.73
N MET A 81 2.72 -4.00 0.75
CA MET A 81 3.29 -2.65 0.72
C MET A 81 2.18 -1.63 0.60
N LEU A 82 2.10 -0.72 1.56
CA LEU A 82 1.23 0.45 1.53
C LEU A 82 2.08 1.68 1.24
N THR A 83 1.95 2.25 0.04
CA THR A 83 2.64 3.48 -0.34
C THR A 83 1.66 4.65 -0.26
N ARG A 84 1.88 5.55 0.70
CA ARG A 84 1.14 6.81 0.84
C ARG A 84 1.88 7.93 0.11
N TYR A 85 1.23 8.52 -0.89
CA TYR A 85 1.73 9.68 -1.63
C TYR A 85 1.23 10.98 -0.98
N GLU A 86 2.03 12.05 -1.09
CA GLU A 86 1.61 13.39 -0.62
C GLU A 86 0.54 14.04 -1.51
N VAL A 87 0.28 13.49 -2.70
CA VAL A 87 -0.78 13.95 -3.60
C VAL A 87 -1.57 12.75 -4.14
N PRO A 88 -2.85 12.93 -4.51
CA PRO A 88 -3.62 11.88 -5.17
C PRO A 88 -2.96 11.42 -6.47
N MET A 89 -2.85 10.11 -6.64
CA MET A 89 -2.27 9.44 -7.80
C MET A 89 -3.33 8.67 -8.58
N VAL A 90 -3.12 8.48 -9.88
CA VAL A 90 -4.01 7.67 -10.73
C VAL A 90 -4.02 6.23 -10.23
N ALA A 91 -5.20 5.71 -9.91
CA ALA A 91 -5.42 4.40 -9.31
C ALA A 91 -6.30 3.48 -10.16
N ASN A 92 -6.47 3.78 -11.45
CA ASN A 92 -7.31 3.00 -12.36
C ASN A 92 -6.65 1.66 -12.74
N ILE A 93 -7.38 0.82 -13.48
CA ILE A 93 -6.90 -0.50 -13.93
C ILE A 93 -5.56 -0.41 -14.66
N THR A 94 -5.36 0.60 -15.52
CA THR A 94 -4.10 0.74 -16.28
C THR A 94 -2.91 1.02 -15.36
N ALA A 95 -3.08 1.89 -14.36
CA ALA A 95 -2.03 2.19 -13.38
C ALA A 95 -1.69 0.94 -12.53
N ASN A 96 -2.71 0.24 -12.02
CA ASN A 96 -2.52 -1.00 -11.25
C ASN A 96 -1.88 -2.11 -12.10
N ALA A 97 -2.26 -2.23 -13.38
CA ALA A 97 -1.67 -3.21 -14.30
C ALA A 97 -0.18 -2.97 -14.50
N TYR A 98 0.25 -1.72 -14.65
CA TYR A 98 1.67 -1.38 -14.76
C TYR A 98 2.45 -1.78 -13.49
N ILE A 99 1.87 -1.58 -12.31
CA ILE A 99 2.47 -1.97 -11.03
C ILE A 99 2.64 -3.49 -10.95
N VAL A 100 1.56 -4.24 -11.20
CA VAL A 100 1.56 -5.71 -11.13
C VAL A 100 2.51 -6.30 -12.16
N TYR A 101 2.46 -5.81 -13.40
CA TYR A 101 3.30 -6.29 -14.49
C TYR A 101 4.80 -6.14 -14.14
N ASN A 102 5.23 -4.96 -13.70
CA ASN A 102 6.62 -4.73 -13.32
C ASN A 102 7.05 -5.55 -12.09
N ALA A 103 6.16 -5.75 -11.12
CA ALA A 103 6.45 -6.59 -9.97
C ALA A 103 6.72 -8.04 -10.38
N LEU A 104 5.92 -8.58 -11.30
CA LEU A 104 6.09 -9.93 -11.80
C LEU A 104 7.33 -10.06 -12.70
N LEU A 105 7.61 -9.08 -13.57
CA LEU A 105 8.87 -9.06 -14.34
C LEU A 105 10.08 -9.04 -13.42
N ALA A 106 10.06 -8.21 -12.36
CA ALA A 106 11.14 -8.14 -11.38
C ALA A 106 11.30 -9.46 -10.59
N ALA A 107 10.23 -10.22 -10.44
CA ALA A 107 10.25 -11.56 -9.85
C ALA A 107 10.72 -12.65 -10.83
N GLY A 108 10.83 -12.35 -12.13
CA GLY A 108 11.32 -13.28 -13.16
C GLY A 108 10.26 -13.80 -14.13
N ALA A 109 9.09 -13.18 -14.20
CA ALA A 109 8.12 -13.47 -15.26
C ALA A 109 8.63 -12.95 -16.62
N ASP A 110 8.40 -13.70 -17.69
CA ASP A 110 8.57 -13.22 -19.07
C ASP A 110 7.30 -12.53 -19.56
N GLU A 111 6.16 -13.23 -19.50
CA GLU A 111 4.84 -12.74 -19.91
C GLU A 111 3.76 -13.08 -18.87
N PRO A 112 3.59 -12.26 -17.82
CA PRO A 112 2.62 -12.54 -16.76
C PRO A 112 1.17 -12.39 -17.24
N ASN A 113 0.30 -13.28 -16.77
CA ASN A 113 -1.14 -13.17 -17.00
C ASN A 113 -1.74 -12.15 -16.04
N LEU A 114 -2.59 -11.24 -16.54
CA LEU A 114 -3.27 -10.22 -15.74
C LEU A 114 -4.80 -10.42 -15.74
N TYR A 115 -5.40 -10.13 -14.60
CA TYR A 115 -6.82 -10.25 -14.29
C TYR A 115 -7.29 -9.00 -13.55
N GLN A 116 -8.59 -8.70 -13.61
CA GLN A 116 -9.18 -7.48 -13.03
C GLN A 116 -10.25 -7.83 -11.99
N PRO A 117 -9.87 -8.40 -10.83
CA PRO A 117 -10.82 -8.63 -9.74
C PRO A 117 -11.15 -7.33 -9.02
N SER A 118 -12.06 -7.42 -8.03
CA SER A 118 -12.15 -6.44 -6.96
C SER A 118 -11.40 -6.95 -5.73
N ILE A 119 -10.64 -6.07 -5.05
CA ILE A 119 -10.00 -6.34 -3.75
C ILE A 119 -10.46 -5.24 -2.80
N ASP A 120 -10.93 -5.60 -1.61
CA ASP A 120 -11.48 -4.64 -0.62
C ASP A 120 -12.55 -3.70 -1.21
N GLY A 121 -13.38 -4.23 -2.14
CA GLY A 121 -14.39 -3.46 -2.85
C GLY A 121 -13.87 -2.44 -3.87
N LYS A 122 -12.57 -2.43 -4.17
CA LYS A 122 -11.93 -1.49 -5.11
C LYS A 122 -11.52 -2.15 -6.41
N LEU A 123 -11.38 -1.32 -7.46
CA LEU A 123 -10.77 -1.73 -8.72
C LEU A 123 -9.34 -2.20 -8.47
N ALA A 124 -9.06 -3.45 -8.83
CA ALA A 124 -7.76 -4.07 -8.61
C ALA A 124 -7.25 -4.73 -9.88
N VAL A 125 -5.95 -4.99 -9.90
CA VAL A 125 -5.32 -5.90 -10.87
C VAL A 125 -4.61 -6.99 -10.09
N LEU A 126 -4.73 -8.22 -10.60
CA LEU A 126 -4.04 -9.40 -10.12
C LEU A 126 -3.28 -10.01 -11.28
N GLY A 127 -2.07 -10.49 -11.04
CA GLY A 127 -1.34 -11.27 -12.01
C GLY A 127 -0.58 -12.41 -11.36
N ASN A 128 -0.18 -13.37 -12.17
CA ASN A 128 0.64 -14.48 -11.71
C ASN A 128 1.53 -15.03 -12.82
N PHE A 129 2.56 -15.75 -12.40
CA PHE A 129 3.32 -16.66 -13.25
C PHE A 129 3.82 -17.84 -12.42
N ARG A 130 4.34 -18.86 -13.10
CA ARG A 130 5.06 -19.96 -12.46
C ARG A 130 6.49 -19.99 -12.97
N TYR A 131 7.43 -20.35 -12.11
CA TYR A 131 8.81 -20.54 -12.54
C TYR A 131 8.92 -21.72 -13.49
N ASP A 132 9.38 -21.44 -14.70
CA ASP A 132 9.82 -22.47 -15.62
C ASP A 132 11.24 -22.91 -15.27
N ARG A 133 11.59 -24.15 -15.66
CA ARG A 133 12.87 -24.81 -15.35
C ARG A 133 14.12 -23.99 -15.69
N GLU A 134 14.01 -23.04 -16.61
CA GLU A 134 15.11 -22.19 -17.10
C GLU A 134 15.38 -20.98 -16.19
N TYR A 135 14.43 -20.59 -15.33
CA TYR A 135 14.48 -19.35 -14.54
C TYR A 135 14.32 -19.61 -13.04
N LEU A 136 15.11 -20.50 -12.44
CA LEU A 136 15.00 -20.88 -11.02
C LEU A 136 15.38 -19.76 -10.01
N GLY A 137 15.13 -18.48 -10.30
CA GLY A 137 15.26 -17.36 -9.36
C GLY A 137 16.57 -17.33 -8.58
N GLN A 138 17.70 -17.53 -9.28
CA GLN A 138 19.04 -17.66 -8.67
C GLN A 138 19.21 -18.84 -7.68
N GLY A 139 18.40 -19.88 -7.82
CA GLY A 139 18.40 -21.09 -6.99
C GLY A 139 17.46 -21.06 -5.80
N GLN A 140 16.62 -20.02 -5.65
CA GLN A 140 15.69 -19.90 -4.51
C GLN A 140 14.34 -20.60 -4.70
N TYR A 141 13.93 -20.86 -5.94
CA TYR A 141 12.61 -21.42 -6.25
C TYR A 141 12.71 -22.69 -7.08
N GLN A 142 11.69 -23.54 -6.95
CA GLN A 142 11.53 -24.78 -7.70
C GLN A 142 10.69 -24.56 -8.96
N GLU A 143 10.88 -25.43 -9.95
CA GLU A 143 10.03 -25.47 -11.13
C GLU A 143 8.56 -25.64 -10.71
N GLY A 144 7.70 -24.77 -11.24
CA GLY A 144 6.27 -24.76 -10.93
C GLY A 144 5.86 -23.90 -9.74
N ASP A 145 6.80 -23.30 -8.99
CA ASP A 145 6.48 -22.38 -7.89
C ASP A 145 5.67 -21.19 -8.42
N LEU A 146 4.57 -20.87 -7.73
CA LEU A 146 3.63 -19.82 -8.09
C LEU A 146 4.05 -18.51 -7.46
N VAL A 147 4.10 -17.44 -8.27
CA VAL A 147 4.18 -16.07 -7.77
C VAL A 147 2.92 -15.34 -8.19
N VAL A 148 2.26 -14.71 -7.23
CA VAL A 148 1.09 -13.87 -7.45
C VAL A 148 1.43 -12.44 -7.04
N ALA A 149 1.00 -11.46 -7.82
CA ALA A 149 1.04 -10.06 -7.44
C ALA A 149 -0.34 -9.41 -7.62
N ALA A 150 -0.68 -8.47 -6.75
CA ALA A 150 -1.91 -7.69 -6.86
C ALA A 150 -1.65 -6.23 -6.48
N ALA A 151 -2.43 -5.33 -7.08
CA ALA A 151 -2.40 -3.90 -6.75
C ALA A 151 -3.81 -3.30 -6.78
N TYR A 152 -4.10 -2.46 -5.79
CA TYR A 152 -5.30 -1.62 -5.70
C TYR A 152 -5.06 -0.43 -4.77
N SER A 153 -5.96 0.55 -4.77
CA SER A 153 -5.91 1.69 -3.86
C SER A 153 -7.10 1.69 -2.90
N PRO A 154 -6.91 1.49 -1.58
CA PRO A 154 -8.00 1.36 -0.61
C PRO A 154 -8.79 2.66 -0.41
N ASP A 155 -8.18 3.81 -0.66
CA ASP A 155 -8.82 5.13 -0.55
C ASP A 155 -9.32 5.67 -1.90
N ALA A 156 -9.12 4.93 -3.00
CA ALA A 156 -9.44 5.47 -4.31
C ALA A 156 -10.93 5.63 -4.55
N LYS A 157 -11.27 6.68 -5.30
CA LYS A 157 -12.63 7.04 -5.67
C LYS A 157 -12.69 7.73 -7.04
N LEU A 158 -13.88 7.72 -7.63
CA LEU A 158 -14.18 8.40 -8.89
C LEU A 158 -14.53 9.87 -8.62
N TYR A 159 -13.87 10.78 -9.31
CA TYR A 159 -14.12 12.22 -9.26
C TYR A 159 -15.04 12.65 -10.41
N GLU A 160 -15.58 13.87 -10.31
CA GLU A 160 -16.52 14.43 -11.30
C GLU A 160 -15.94 14.54 -12.72
N ASP A 161 -14.63 14.74 -12.83
CA ASP A 161 -13.91 14.79 -14.10
C ASP A 161 -13.65 13.40 -14.72
N GLY A 162 -14.12 12.34 -14.07
CA GLY A 162 -13.93 10.95 -14.48
C GLY A 162 -12.59 10.34 -14.05
N SER A 163 -11.75 11.09 -13.34
CA SER A 163 -10.50 10.55 -12.80
C SER A 163 -10.77 9.61 -11.62
N TYR A 164 -10.00 8.52 -11.55
CA TYR A 164 -10.04 7.57 -10.43
C TYR A 164 -8.72 7.66 -9.68
N LEU A 165 -8.72 8.37 -8.56
CA LEU A 165 -7.51 8.75 -7.81
C LEU A 165 -7.56 8.24 -6.38
N GLY A 166 -6.39 7.95 -5.82
CA GLY A 166 -6.18 7.63 -4.41
C GLY A 166 -4.80 8.10 -3.95
N THR A 167 -4.63 8.34 -2.65
CA THR A 167 -3.34 8.71 -2.05
C THR A 167 -2.58 7.49 -1.53
N THR A 168 -3.26 6.34 -1.38
CA THR A 168 -2.66 5.09 -0.90
C THR A 168 -2.70 4.04 -2.00
N ASP A 169 -1.54 3.44 -2.28
CA ASP A 169 -1.40 2.28 -3.15
C ASP A 169 -1.04 1.05 -2.31
N CYS A 170 -1.83 0.00 -2.44
CA CYS A 170 -1.64 -1.28 -1.77
C CYS A 170 -1.18 -2.33 -2.79
N ARG A 171 0.01 -2.89 -2.55
CA ARG A 171 0.59 -3.95 -3.37
C ARG A 171 0.79 -5.20 -2.53
N ILE A 172 0.51 -6.34 -3.13
CA ILE A 172 0.77 -7.65 -2.56
C ILE A 172 1.62 -8.45 -3.55
N ILE A 173 2.65 -9.13 -3.06
CA ILE A 173 3.38 -10.17 -3.80
C ILE A 173 3.43 -11.41 -2.91
N SER A 174 3.01 -12.57 -3.40
CA SER A 174 2.90 -13.80 -2.62
C SER A 174 3.50 -14.98 -3.37
N THR A 175 4.24 -15.82 -2.64
CA THR A 175 4.69 -17.14 -3.10
C THR A 175 3.87 -18.29 -2.51
N TYR A 176 2.90 -18.00 -1.63
CA TYR A 176 2.02 -19.03 -1.08
C TYR A 176 1.20 -19.74 -2.18
N PRO A 177 0.79 -21.00 -1.94
CA PRO A 177 -0.19 -21.69 -2.77
C PRO A 177 -1.41 -20.82 -3.09
N TRP A 178 -2.03 -21.07 -4.24
CA TRP A 178 -3.10 -20.22 -4.76
C TRP A 178 -4.26 -20.09 -3.78
N GLU A 179 -4.66 -21.17 -3.12
CA GLU A 179 -5.79 -21.19 -2.18
C GLU A 179 -5.55 -20.25 -1.01
N ILE A 180 -4.33 -20.25 -0.46
CA ILE A 180 -3.92 -19.39 0.65
C ILE A 180 -3.83 -17.93 0.19
N THR A 181 -3.21 -17.69 -0.97
CA THR A 181 -3.11 -16.34 -1.54
C THR A 181 -4.50 -15.77 -1.88
N ARG A 182 -5.40 -16.59 -2.41
CA ARG A 182 -6.78 -16.19 -2.71
C ARG A 182 -7.50 -15.78 -1.42
N ASP A 183 -7.41 -16.59 -0.37
CA ASP A 183 -8.10 -16.32 0.89
C ASP A 183 -7.54 -15.04 1.55
N LEU A 184 -6.22 -14.84 1.53
CA LEU A 184 -5.57 -13.57 1.89
C LEU A 184 -6.16 -12.39 1.13
N LEU A 185 -6.20 -12.45 -0.21
CA LEU A 185 -6.64 -11.33 -1.04
C LEU A 185 -8.15 -11.05 -0.92
N TYR A 186 -8.98 -12.07 -0.70
CA TYR A 186 -10.44 -11.93 -0.63
C TYR A 186 -10.91 -11.39 0.72
N THR A 187 -10.11 -11.60 1.77
CA THR A 187 -10.39 -11.14 3.13
C THR A 187 -9.58 -9.91 3.51
N LEU A 188 -8.62 -9.51 2.68
CA LEU A 188 -7.80 -8.32 2.90
C LEU A 188 -8.70 -7.08 2.99
N HIS A 189 -8.56 -6.38 4.11
CA HIS A 189 -9.14 -5.08 4.34
C HIS A 189 -8.08 -4.12 4.88
N VAL A 190 -8.04 -2.91 4.32
CA VAL A 190 -7.15 -1.84 4.76
C VAL A 190 -7.99 -0.65 5.22
N GLU A 191 -8.03 -0.43 6.53
CA GLU A 191 -8.66 0.74 7.12
C GLU A 191 -7.77 1.98 6.90
N VAL A 192 -8.29 2.94 6.14
CA VAL A 192 -7.60 4.19 5.81
C VAL A 192 -7.83 5.23 6.91
N PRO A 193 -6.77 5.91 7.41
CA PRO A 193 -6.92 6.93 8.45
C PRO A 193 -7.84 8.07 8.01
N SER A 194 -8.71 8.52 8.92
CA SER A 194 -9.64 9.64 8.71
C SER A 194 -8.95 10.92 8.21
N ASP A 195 -7.71 11.17 8.64
CA ASP A 195 -6.95 12.37 8.26
C ASP A 195 -6.49 12.34 6.79
N ALA A 196 -6.28 11.15 6.22
CA ALA A 196 -5.99 11.00 4.79
C ALA A 196 -7.21 11.35 3.91
N LEU A 197 -8.41 11.29 4.48
CA LEU A 197 -9.67 11.72 3.83
C LEU A 197 -9.94 13.23 4.05
N ALA A 198 -9.27 13.87 5.03
CA ALA A 198 -9.54 15.25 5.45
C ALA A 198 -8.70 16.31 4.70
N GLU A 199 -7.48 15.98 4.28
CA GLU A 199 -6.61 16.86 3.46
C GLU A 199 -7.22 17.23 2.09
N GLU A 200 -8.29 16.54 1.71
CA GLU A 200 -9.04 16.77 0.48
C GLU A 200 -10.11 17.88 0.59
N SER A 201 -10.57 18.20 1.80
CA SER A 201 -11.53 19.28 2.01
C SER A 201 -10.90 20.68 2.00
N ALA A 202 -9.56 20.75 2.11
CA ALA A 202 -8.81 22.01 2.22
C ALA A 202 -8.18 22.49 0.90
N SER A 203 -8.22 21.69 -0.18
CA SER A 203 -7.57 22.01 -1.46
C SER A 203 -8.53 22.47 -2.58
N SER A 204 -9.84 22.57 -2.29
CA SER A 204 -10.80 23.13 -3.25
C SER A 204 -10.61 24.66 -3.38
N PRO A 205 -10.36 25.22 -4.58
CA PRO A 205 -10.02 26.64 -4.78
C PRO A 205 -11.24 27.58 -4.74
N GLU A 206 -12.25 27.30 -3.91
CA GLU A 206 -13.51 28.05 -3.92
C GLU A 206 -13.57 29.26 -2.96
N ASN A 207 -12.51 29.52 -2.18
CA ASN A 207 -12.47 30.68 -1.28
C ASN A 207 -11.55 31.84 -1.71
N ALA A 208 -10.88 31.76 -2.87
CA ALA A 208 -10.05 32.85 -3.37
C ALA A 208 -10.84 33.95 -4.12
N SER A 209 -12.09 33.68 -4.55
CA SER A 209 -12.85 34.61 -5.39
C SER A 209 -13.77 35.58 -4.63
N GLN A 210 -13.93 35.47 -3.31
CA GLN A 210 -14.83 36.37 -2.56
C GLN A 210 -14.14 37.60 -1.93
N ASN A 211 -12.81 37.67 -1.92
CA ASN A 211 -12.08 38.81 -1.35
C ASN A 211 -11.54 39.83 -2.37
N ALA A 212 -11.75 39.61 -3.68
CA ALA A 212 -11.29 40.54 -4.72
C ALA A 212 -12.38 41.53 -5.21
N THR A 213 -13.66 41.28 -4.90
CA THR A 213 -14.78 42.06 -5.44
C THR A 213 -15.29 43.16 -4.50
N ASN A 214 -14.83 43.21 -3.24
CA ASN A 214 -15.29 44.20 -2.26
C ASN A 214 -14.45 45.49 -2.17
N ASN A 215 -13.43 45.69 -3.02
CA ASN A 215 -12.54 46.87 -2.91
C ASN A 215 -12.45 47.76 -4.17
N MET A 216 -13.42 47.70 -5.08
CA MET A 216 -13.45 48.60 -6.25
C MET A 216 -14.82 49.27 -6.49
N ASN A 217 -15.52 49.67 -5.42
CA ASN A 217 -16.70 50.53 -5.53
C ASN A 217 -16.76 51.60 -4.43
N SER A 218 -15.73 52.46 -4.33
CA SER A 218 -15.91 53.78 -3.74
C SER A 218 -14.89 54.78 -4.28
N ARG A 219 -15.21 55.40 -5.43
CA ARG A 219 -14.69 56.73 -5.81
C ARG A 219 -15.60 57.31 -6.90
N ALA A 220 -16.77 57.78 -6.46
CA ALA A 220 -17.52 58.76 -7.21
C ALA A 220 -16.74 60.09 -7.16
N LEU A 221 -16.35 60.60 -8.32
CA LEU A 221 -15.89 61.98 -8.48
C LEU A 221 -17.12 62.87 -8.75
N PRO A 222 -17.25 64.03 -8.08
CA PRO A 222 -18.39 64.91 -8.31
C PRO A 222 -18.23 65.70 -9.60
N ALA A 223 -19.37 65.96 -10.25
CA ALA A 223 -19.51 66.87 -11.36
C ALA A 223 -19.14 68.31 -10.96
N ILE A 224 -18.40 69.01 -11.83
CA ILE A 224 -18.28 70.46 -11.79
C ILE A 224 -18.84 70.99 -13.11
N SER A 225 -19.87 71.82 -12.98
CA SER A 225 -20.46 72.65 -14.02
C SER A 225 -19.78 74.01 -14.03
N LEU A 226 -19.25 74.41 -15.18
CA LEU A 226 -19.42 75.70 -15.87
C LEU A 226 -18.53 75.72 -17.12
#